data_AF-A0A0C2D7Z5-F1
#
_entry.id   AF-A0A0C2D7Z5-F1
#
_cell.length_a   1.000
_cell.length_b   1.000
_cell.length_c   1.000
_cell.angle_alpha   90.00
_cell.angle_beta   90.00
_cell.angle_gamma   90.00
#
_symmetry.space_group_name_H-M   'P 1'
#
loop_
_entity.id
_entity.type
_entity.pdbx_description
1 polymer ?
#
loop_
_entity_poly.entity_id
_entity_poly.type
_entity_poly.pdbx_seq_one_letter_code
_entity_poly.pdbx_strand_id
1 'polypeptide(L)'
;MTSQLFPSRAFLASTSLLALLASGCVIEEPPNEDTSDATTGDGDGDDTTGDGDGDPDTGDGDGDGDGICPGSEAFCTEAESHCGPDGTLEICQYNPENDCIEHFVVNCDAEVGPGSMCVTVDPTEAGCTQPEEALIRFVNLSDGGAEPTRFKIGEWVGPELEFSQSEGYQPFPVGAHDVSATNLEDLVLSNEIGYVFEAGKKYTVAAMGVYMGHPNVWINVDSHVDEAIPADFSRMTGRARRSCRSPTTSRCMCS
;
A
#
# COMPACT_ATOMS: atom_id res chain seq x y z
N MET A 1 -64.24 2.94 8.05
CA MET A 1 -63.52 1.65 8.08
C MET A 1 -62.07 1.96 7.76
N THR A 2 -61.36 2.45 8.78
CA THR A 2 -60.27 1.77 9.52
C THR A 2 -58.93 1.90 8.83
N SER A 3 -58.29 3.03 9.08
CA SER A 3 -56.86 3.27 8.90
C SER A 3 -56.06 2.25 9.72
N GLN A 4 -55.05 1.62 9.13
CA GLN A 4 -54.04 0.88 9.87
C GLN A 4 -52.66 1.52 9.66
N LEU A 5 -52.27 2.28 10.68
CA LEU A 5 -50.89 2.63 11.01
C LEU A 5 -50.17 1.35 11.45
N PHE A 6 -49.02 1.04 10.86
CA PHE A 6 -48.09 0.05 11.41
C PHE A 6 -46.80 0.72 11.89
N PRO A 7 -46.20 0.22 12.99
CA PRO A 7 -45.36 1.01 13.88
C PRO A 7 -43.87 0.96 13.52
N SER A 8 -43.21 2.06 13.87
CA SER A 8 -41.77 2.20 14.03
C SER A 8 -41.19 1.06 14.87
N ARG A 9 -40.12 0.42 14.35
CA ARG A 9 -39.23 -0.41 15.15
C ARG A 9 -37.84 0.20 15.14
N ALA A 10 -37.51 0.82 16.27
CA ALA A 10 -36.15 1.07 16.70
C ALA A 10 -35.46 -0.27 17.01
N PHE A 11 -34.26 -0.47 16.47
CA PHE A 11 -33.28 -1.46 16.92
C PHE A 11 -31.94 -0.71 16.96
N LEU A 12 -31.55 -0.26 18.15
CA LEU A 12 -30.53 -0.87 19.00
C LEU A 12 -29.11 -0.67 18.44
N ALA A 13 -28.49 0.41 18.92
CA ALA A 13 -27.06 0.65 18.85
C ALA A 13 -26.31 -0.52 19.49
N SER A 14 -25.52 -1.22 18.69
CA SER A 14 -24.53 -2.19 19.17
C SER A 14 -23.20 -1.48 19.32
N THR A 15 -22.91 -1.05 20.53
CA THR A 15 -21.57 -0.65 20.98
C THR A 15 -20.67 -1.89 20.99
N SER A 16 -19.90 -2.09 19.92
CA SER A 16 -18.83 -3.07 19.90
C SER A 16 -17.57 -2.44 20.49
N LEU A 17 -17.37 -2.75 21.76
CA LEU A 17 -16.16 -2.52 22.54
C LEU A 17 -15.02 -3.36 21.94
N LEU A 18 -14.14 -2.75 21.16
CA LEU A 18 -12.93 -3.40 20.66
C LEU A 18 -11.88 -3.37 21.77
N ALA A 19 -11.70 -4.51 22.44
CA ALA A 19 -10.65 -4.70 23.43
C ALA A 19 -9.31 -4.93 22.69
N LEU A 20 -8.37 -3.98 22.85
CA LEU A 20 -6.96 -4.21 22.57
C LEU A 20 -6.45 -5.30 23.51
N LEU A 21 -6.19 -6.50 22.98
CA LEU A 21 -5.35 -7.49 23.62
C LEU A 21 -3.94 -7.33 23.06
N ALA A 22 -3.10 -6.63 23.82
CA ALA A 22 -1.66 -6.66 23.67
C ALA A 22 -1.16 -8.06 24.05
N SER A 23 -1.00 -8.94 23.06
CA SER A 23 -0.18 -10.14 23.20
C SER A 23 1.26 -9.75 22.93
N GLY A 24 2.02 -9.51 24.00
CA GLY A 24 3.47 -9.39 23.93
C GLY A 24 4.08 -10.73 23.53
N CYS A 25 4.74 -10.76 22.36
CA CYS A 25 5.71 -11.79 22.03
C CYS A 25 6.97 -11.51 22.85
N VAL A 26 7.22 -12.34 23.87
CA VAL A 26 8.53 -12.43 24.51
C VAL A 26 9.43 -13.21 23.55
N ILE A 27 10.37 -12.52 22.91
CA ILE A 27 11.47 -13.14 22.18
C ILE A 27 12.52 -13.49 23.25
N GLU A 28 12.64 -14.79 23.57
CA GLU A 28 13.80 -15.30 24.32
C GLU A 28 15.00 -15.35 23.37
N GLU A 29 16.00 -14.50 23.59
CA GLU A 29 17.31 -14.61 22.96
C GLU A 29 18.08 -15.84 23.51
N PRO A 30 18.78 -16.61 22.66
CA PRO A 30 19.73 -17.60 23.12
C PRO A 30 21.00 -16.92 23.67
N PRO A 31 21.66 -17.51 24.68
CA PRO A 31 22.89 -16.95 25.24
C PRO A 31 24.00 -16.99 24.19
N ASN A 32 24.58 -15.84 23.88
CA ASN A 32 25.76 -15.77 23.02
C ASN A 32 27.00 -16.00 23.88
N GLU A 33 27.79 -17.01 23.49
CA GLU A 33 28.99 -17.42 24.21
C GLU A 33 30.10 -16.37 24.05
N ASP A 34 30.59 -15.96 25.21
CA ASP A 34 31.75 -15.13 25.46
C ASP A 34 33.03 -15.81 24.94
N THR A 35 33.66 -15.23 23.92
CA THR A 35 35.07 -15.52 23.58
C THR A 35 35.87 -14.23 23.62
N SER A 36 36.34 -13.91 24.82
CA SER A 36 37.47 -13.02 25.08
C SER A 36 38.69 -13.40 24.23
N ASP A 37 39.27 -12.43 23.53
CA ASP A 37 40.67 -12.50 23.10
C ASP A 37 41.40 -11.26 23.60
N ALA A 38 42.32 -11.50 24.54
CA ALA A 38 43.15 -10.49 25.17
C ALA A 38 44.29 -10.10 24.22
N THR A 39 44.39 -8.82 23.89
CA THR A 39 45.61 -8.22 23.34
C THR A 39 46.20 -7.24 24.36
N THR A 40 47.18 -7.74 25.11
CA THR A 40 48.15 -6.90 25.84
C THR A 40 49.06 -6.22 24.83
N GLY A 41 48.93 -4.89 24.72
CA GLY A 41 49.79 -4.03 23.92
C GLY A 41 50.50 -3.01 24.80
N ASP A 42 51.69 -3.39 25.25
CA ASP A 42 52.58 -2.63 26.10
C ASP A 42 53.34 -1.62 25.20
N GLY A 43 52.73 -0.46 24.95
CA GLY A 43 53.29 0.60 24.11
C GLY A 43 53.91 1.71 24.96
N ASP A 44 55.24 1.70 25.02
CA ASP A 44 56.10 2.59 25.78
C ASP A 44 55.91 4.09 25.48
N GLY A 45 56.27 4.90 26.47
CA GLY A 45 56.03 6.33 26.51
C GLY A 45 56.82 7.20 25.52
N ASP A 46 56.23 8.35 25.22
CA ASP A 46 56.92 9.53 24.70
C ASP A 46 56.94 10.60 25.79
N ASP A 47 58.07 10.71 26.47
CA ASP A 47 58.47 11.86 27.29
C ASP A 47 58.92 12.99 26.35
N THR A 48 57.96 13.73 25.79
CA THR A 48 58.24 15.06 25.26
C THR A 48 57.35 16.10 25.93
N THR A 49 58.00 16.82 26.83
CA THR A 49 57.66 18.14 27.36
C THR A 49 56.98 19.02 26.32
N GLY A 50 55.70 19.33 26.55
CA GLY A 50 54.88 20.22 25.74
C GLY A 50 53.77 20.84 26.60
N ASP A 51 54.14 21.89 27.29
CA ASP A 51 53.41 22.80 28.19
C ASP A 51 52.35 23.63 27.43
N GLY A 52 51.41 22.93 26.77
CA GLY A 52 50.27 23.52 26.06
C GLY A 52 49.08 23.76 26.97
N ASP A 53 49.11 24.91 27.64
CA ASP A 53 47.99 25.66 28.22
C ASP A 53 46.59 25.14 27.85
N GLY A 54 46.02 24.32 28.73
CA GLY A 54 44.59 24.03 28.71
C GLY A 54 43.83 25.33 28.88
N ASP A 55 43.24 25.79 27.78
CA ASP A 55 42.23 26.83 27.75
C ASP A 55 41.01 26.32 28.55
N PRO A 56 40.64 26.94 29.68
CA PRO A 56 39.47 26.54 30.45
C PRO A 56 38.14 27.00 29.81
N ASP A 57 38.18 27.73 28.69
CA ASP A 57 37.00 28.31 28.05
C ASP A 57 36.62 27.65 26.71
N THR A 58 37.36 26.63 26.24
CA THR A 58 36.82 25.71 25.23
C THR A 58 36.22 24.52 25.97
N GLY A 59 34.92 24.65 26.28
CA GLY A 59 34.10 23.63 26.92
C GLY A 59 34.62 22.25 26.62
N ASP A 60 35.10 21.60 27.67
CA ASP A 60 35.73 20.30 27.78
C ASP A 60 34.78 19.16 27.47
N GLY A 61 33.84 19.42 26.53
CA GLY A 61 32.88 18.54 25.90
C GLY A 61 32.81 17.25 26.67
N ASP A 62 32.05 17.30 27.76
CA ASP A 62 31.98 16.33 28.85
C ASP A 62 31.59 14.93 28.38
N GLY A 63 31.54 14.68 27.06
CA GLY A 63 31.55 13.36 26.46
C GLY A 63 30.33 12.57 26.85
N ASP A 64 29.34 13.24 27.42
CA ASP A 64 27.98 12.82 27.72
C ASP A 64 27.07 13.02 26.50
N GLY A 65 27.65 13.47 25.37
CA GLY A 65 27.11 13.12 24.07
C GLY A 65 27.29 11.63 23.89
N ASP A 66 26.24 10.87 24.22
CA ASP A 66 26.02 9.47 23.86
C ASP A 66 26.78 9.18 22.55
N GLY A 67 27.94 8.53 22.64
CA GLY A 67 28.80 8.39 21.46
C GLY A 67 28.04 7.69 20.34
N ILE A 68 28.41 7.86 19.08
CA ILE A 68 27.80 7.04 18.02
C ILE A 68 28.46 5.66 18.05
N CYS A 69 27.67 4.59 18.10
CA CYS A 69 28.23 3.24 18.14
C CYS A 69 29.01 2.94 16.83
N PRO A 70 30.13 2.20 16.89
CA PRO A 70 30.88 1.82 15.71
C PRO A 70 30.01 1.17 14.63
N GLY A 71 30.02 1.72 13.41
CA GLY A 71 29.18 1.30 12.29
C GLY A 71 27.91 2.10 12.09
N SER A 72 27.51 2.94 13.05
CA SER A 72 26.32 3.81 12.95
C SER A 72 26.66 5.25 12.52
N GLU A 73 27.94 5.61 12.41
CA GLU A 73 28.41 6.98 12.12
C GLU A 73 28.03 7.47 10.72
N ALA A 74 27.71 6.55 9.81
CA ALA A 74 27.25 6.88 8.47
C ALA A 74 25.75 7.23 8.41
N PHE A 75 24.98 6.90 9.46
CA PHE A 75 23.52 6.96 9.46
C PHE A 75 22.97 7.84 10.58
N CYS A 76 23.63 7.87 11.74
CA CYS A 76 23.16 8.56 12.92
C CYS A 76 24.08 9.74 13.27
N THR A 77 23.47 10.89 13.51
CA THR A 77 24.12 12.04 14.16
C THR A 77 23.53 12.35 15.53
N GLU A 78 22.26 12.00 15.72
CA GLU A 78 21.51 12.13 16.97
C GLU A 78 20.41 11.07 17.04
N ALA A 79 19.70 10.99 18.17
CA ALA A 79 18.60 10.06 18.34
C ALA A 79 17.34 10.58 17.63
N GLU A 80 17.09 10.09 16.42
CA GLU A 80 15.97 10.49 15.57
C GLU A 80 15.48 9.33 14.70
N SER A 81 14.38 9.53 13.97
CA SER A 81 13.89 8.56 12.99
C SER A 81 13.57 9.24 11.67
N HIS A 82 13.94 8.61 10.57
CA HIS A 82 13.72 9.15 9.23
C HIS A 82 13.41 8.04 8.22
N CYS A 83 12.89 8.43 7.07
CA CYS A 83 12.65 7.49 5.97
C CYS A 83 13.88 7.40 5.07
N GLY A 84 14.38 6.18 4.91
CA GLY A 84 15.46 5.87 3.99
C GLY A 84 15.07 6.10 2.53
N PRO A 85 16.04 6.22 1.61
CA PRO A 85 15.79 6.47 0.19
C PRO A 85 15.05 5.33 -0.51
N ASP A 86 15.03 4.15 0.07
CA ASP A 86 14.29 2.97 -0.38
C ASP A 86 12.91 2.82 0.28
N GLY A 87 12.53 3.76 1.16
CA GLY A 87 11.26 3.75 1.88
C GLY A 87 11.25 2.93 3.16
N THR A 88 12.40 2.39 3.60
CA THR A 88 12.55 1.79 4.93
C THR A 88 12.54 2.85 6.02
N LEU A 89 12.23 2.44 7.26
CA LEU A 89 12.30 3.32 8.42
C LEU A 89 13.66 3.14 9.10
N GLU A 90 14.47 4.20 9.10
CA GLU A 90 15.78 4.25 9.74
C GLU A 90 15.62 4.92 11.13
N ILE A 91 16.04 4.23 12.19
CA ILE A 91 15.90 4.68 13.59
C ILE A 91 17.29 4.73 14.22
N CYS A 92 17.63 5.90 14.76
CA CYS A 92 18.81 6.11 15.58
C CYS A 92 18.36 6.18 17.04
N GLN A 93 18.72 5.18 17.83
CA GLN A 93 18.29 5.07 19.23
C GLN A 93 19.49 4.84 20.15
N TYR A 94 19.47 5.50 21.31
CA TYR A 94 20.45 5.28 22.36
C TYR A 94 20.31 3.86 22.96
N ASN A 95 21.41 3.11 22.94
CA ASN A 95 21.57 1.83 23.62
C ASN A 95 22.28 2.04 24.97
N PRO A 96 21.58 1.87 26.11
CA PRO A 96 22.16 2.09 27.44
C PRO A 96 23.18 1.02 27.85
N GLU A 97 23.21 -0.14 27.18
CA GLU A 97 24.19 -1.20 27.48
C GLU A 97 25.57 -0.87 26.91
N ASN A 98 25.58 -0.24 25.73
CA ASN A 98 26.79 0.16 25.02
C ASN A 98 27.14 1.63 25.20
N ASP A 99 26.27 2.39 25.88
CA ASP A 99 26.40 3.83 26.13
C ASP A 99 26.61 4.64 24.82
N CYS A 100 25.85 4.28 23.77
CA CYS A 100 26.02 4.87 22.44
C CYS A 100 24.74 4.80 21.59
N ILE A 101 24.66 5.58 20.51
CA ILE A 101 23.54 5.61 19.55
C ILE A 101 23.74 4.56 18.45
N GLU A 102 22.80 3.63 18.34
CA GLU A 102 22.76 2.56 17.34
C GLU A 102 21.77 2.87 16.22
N HIS A 103 22.14 2.46 14.99
CA HIS A 103 21.28 2.53 13.83
C HIS A 103 20.50 1.22 13.62
N PHE A 104 19.18 1.32 13.48
CA PHE A 104 18.28 0.22 13.16
C PHE A 104 17.53 0.51 11.86
N VAL A 105 17.45 -0.51 11.00
CA VAL A 105 16.61 -0.46 9.80
C VAL A 105 15.37 -1.31 10.03
N VAL A 106 14.21 -0.68 10.00
CA VAL A 106 12.91 -1.30 10.18
C VAL A 106 12.25 -1.51 8.83
N ASN A 107 11.90 -2.76 8.54
CA ASN A 107 11.09 -3.11 7.39
C ASN A 107 9.61 -2.89 7.73
N CYS A 108 9.02 -1.80 7.23
CA CYS A 108 7.63 -1.48 7.52
C CYS A 108 6.67 -2.62 7.15
N ASP A 109 6.92 -3.36 6.07
CA ASP A 109 6.04 -4.46 5.64
C ASP A 109 6.04 -5.62 6.65
N ALA A 110 7.12 -5.79 7.39
CA ALA A 110 7.22 -6.79 8.46
C ALA A 110 6.52 -6.31 9.75
N GLU A 111 6.62 -5.01 10.07
CA GLU A 111 6.07 -4.44 11.31
C GLU A 111 4.57 -4.15 11.24
N VAL A 112 4.12 -3.48 10.18
CA VAL A 112 2.73 -3.03 10.03
C VAL A 112 1.95 -3.94 9.09
N GLY A 113 2.62 -4.55 8.13
CA GLY A 113 2.04 -5.48 7.17
C GLY A 113 2.22 -5.02 5.72
N PRO A 114 1.88 -5.88 4.75
CA PRO A 114 2.13 -5.61 3.33
C PRO A 114 1.56 -4.28 2.84
N GLY A 115 2.36 -3.54 2.04
CA GLY A 115 1.97 -2.27 1.45
C GLY A 115 2.14 -1.07 2.40
N SER A 116 2.72 -1.29 3.57
CA SER A 116 3.10 -0.22 4.48
C SER A 116 4.26 0.60 3.90
N MET A 117 4.37 1.84 4.33
CA MET A 117 5.41 2.76 3.90
C MET A 117 5.89 3.59 5.08
N CYS A 118 7.17 3.95 5.05
CA CYS A 118 7.68 4.97 5.94
C CYS A 118 7.09 6.34 5.57
N VAL A 119 6.59 7.06 6.58
CA VAL A 119 6.11 8.43 6.44
C VAL A 119 6.77 9.29 7.50
N THR A 120 7.32 10.43 7.06
CA THR A 120 7.81 11.48 7.94
C THR A 120 6.63 12.18 8.60
N VAL A 121 6.55 12.11 9.92
CA VAL A 121 5.52 12.75 10.76
C VAL A 121 5.96 14.15 11.17
N ASP A 122 7.24 14.30 11.54
CA ASP A 122 7.94 15.55 11.88
C ASP A 122 9.35 15.50 11.25
N PRO A 123 10.02 16.63 10.98
CA PRO A 123 11.44 16.68 10.66
C PRO A 123 12.36 15.67 11.36
N THR A 124 12.10 15.32 12.63
CA THR A 124 12.90 14.35 13.41
C THR A 124 12.18 13.04 13.73
N GLU A 125 10.95 12.87 13.24
CA GLU A 125 10.13 11.69 13.50
C GLU A 125 9.56 11.08 12.22
N ALA A 126 9.85 9.81 11.99
CA ALA A 126 9.23 9.00 10.95
C ALA A 126 8.64 7.74 11.55
N GLY A 127 7.64 7.20 10.88
CA GLY A 127 6.99 5.96 11.30
C GLY A 127 6.49 5.15 10.13
N CYS A 128 6.31 3.86 10.36
CA CYS A 128 5.63 2.99 9.41
C CYS A 128 4.13 3.24 9.50
N THR A 129 3.49 3.45 8.37
CA THR A 129 2.02 3.52 8.26
C THR A 129 1.54 2.63 7.14
N GLN A 130 0.31 2.14 7.26
CA GLN A 130 -0.37 1.47 6.15
C GLN A 130 -1.33 2.46 5.49
N PRO A 131 -1.33 2.55 4.15
CA PRO A 131 -2.41 3.24 3.47
C PRO A 131 -3.74 2.56 3.83
N GLU A 132 -4.69 3.33 4.37
CA GLU A 132 -6.01 2.80 4.73
C GLU A 132 -6.87 2.46 3.50
N GLU A 133 -6.35 2.76 2.31
CA GLU A 133 -7.06 2.72 1.04
C GLU A 133 -6.28 1.92 -0.03
N ALA A 134 -7.02 1.12 -0.80
CA ALA A 134 -6.65 0.63 -2.10
C ALA A 134 -7.12 1.61 -3.19
N LEU A 135 -6.59 1.50 -4.40
CA LEU A 135 -7.06 2.26 -5.56
C LEU A 135 -7.83 1.35 -6.50
N ILE A 136 -9.10 1.63 -6.76
CA ILE A 136 -9.95 0.80 -7.61
C ILE A 136 -10.39 1.58 -8.85
N ARG A 137 -10.25 0.97 -10.03
CA ARG A 137 -10.90 1.43 -11.26
C ARG A 137 -11.96 0.44 -11.74
N PHE A 138 -12.95 0.93 -12.44
CA PHE A 138 -14.07 0.10 -12.94
C PHE A 138 -14.05 0.05 -14.46
N VAL A 139 -14.32 -1.12 -15.02
CA VAL A 139 -14.40 -1.30 -16.48
C VAL A 139 -15.60 -2.16 -16.83
N ASN A 140 -16.49 -1.68 -17.70
CA ASN A 140 -17.54 -2.52 -18.25
C ASN A 140 -17.14 -3.05 -19.62
N LEU A 141 -16.82 -4.35 -19.69
CA LEU A 141 -16.54 -5.10 -20.92
C LEU A 141 -17.67 -6.08 -21.26
N SER A 142 -18.84 -5.90 -20.67
CA SER A 142 -20.02 -6.73 -20.89
C SER A 142 -21.00 -6.04 -21.84
N ASP A 143 -21.44 -6.78 -22.85
CA ASP A 143 -22.58 -6.38 -23.70
C ASP A 143 -23.91 -6.92 -23.15
N GLY A 144 -23.88 -7.54 -21.96
CA GLY A 144 -24.93 -8.38 -21.38
C GLY A 144 -26.22 -7.66 -20.96
N GLY A 145 -26.55 -6.52 -21.55
CA GLY A 145 -27.78 -5.80 -21.28
C GLY A 145 -27.98 -4.60 -22.22
N ALA A 146 -29.23 -4.17 -22.35
CA ALA A 146 -29.56 -2.88 -22.97
C ALA A 146 -29.31 -1.69 -22.01
N GLU A 147 -28.97 -1.98 -20.76
CA GLU A 147 -28.80 -1.01 -19.68
C GLU A 147 -27.34 -0.95 -19.22
N PRO A 148 -26.90 0.20 -18.67
CA PRO A 148 -25.61 0.31 -18.00
C PRO A 148 -25.43 -0.71 -16.88
N THR A 149 -24.18 -1.11 -16.65
CA THR A 149 -23.80 -1.90 -15.47
C THR A 149 -23.39 -0.96 -14.34
N ARG A 150 -23.95 -1.18 -13.15
CA ARG A 150 -23.58 -0.47 -11.91
C ARG A 150 -22.77 -1.41 -11.02
N PHE A 151 -21.60 -0.96 -10.57
CA PHE A 151 -20.79 -1.73 -9.63
C PHE A 151 -21.18 -1.40 -8.18
N LYS A 152 -21.09 -2.39 -7.28
CA LYS A 152 -21.21 -2.18 -5.83
C LYS A 152 -20.11 -2.94 -5.11
N ILE A 153 -19.54 -2.33 -4.07
CA ILE A 153 -18.56 -2.96 -3.18
C ILE A 153 -19.03 -2.76 -1.74
N GLY A 154 -19.55 -3.82 -1.12
CA GLY A 154 -20.25 -3.70 0.17
C GLY A 154 -21.45 -2.75 0.07
N GLU A 155 -21.47 -1.72 0.92
CA GLU A 155 -22.50 -0.66 0.89
C GLU A 155 -22.20 0.46 -0.12
N TRP A 156 -20.98 0.50 -0.66
CA TRP A 156 -20.57 1.53 -1.59
C TRP A 156 -21.15 1.28 -2.98
N VAL A 157 -21.76 2.32 -3.55
CA VAL A 157 -22.36 2.30 -4.90
C VAL A 157 -21.43 3.01 -5.87
N GLY A 158 -20.97 2.27 -6.86
CA GLY A 158 -20.03 2.74 -7.86
C GLY A 158 -20.66 3.31 -9.12
N PRO A 159 -19.82 3.56 -10.14
CA PRO A 159 -20.25 4.19 -11.38
C PRO A 159 -21.20 3.28 -12.17
N GLU A 160 -22.07 3.93 -12.93
CA GLU A 160 -22.87 3.32 -13.99
C GLU A 160 -22.09 3.42 -15.29
N LEU A 161 -21.74 2.28 -15.87
CA LEU A 161 -20.88 2.22 -17.04
C LEU A 161 -21.59 1.50 -18.18
N GLU A 162 -21.67 2.18 -19.33
CA GLU A 162 -22.08 1.55 -20.60
C GLU A 162 -21.02 0.56 -21.09
N PHE A 163 -21.37 -0.27 -22.07
CA PHE A 163 -20.41 -1.18 -22.68
C PHE A 163 -19.18 -0.42 -23.19
N SER A 164 -17.98 -0.94 -22.89
CA SER A 164 -16.67 -0.38 -23.20
C SER A 164 -16.29 0.92 -22.48
N GLN A 165 -17.06 1.35 -21.48
CA GLN A 165 -16.68 2.47 -20.62
C GLN A 165 -15.85 2.02 -19.41
N SER A 166 -15.10 2.98 -18.87
CA SER A 166 -14.31 2.81 -17.66
C SER A 166 -14.32 4.07 -16.81
N GLU A 167 -14.25 3.90 -15.50
CA GLU A 167 -14.01 4.97 -14.53
C GLU A 167 -12.56 4.90 -14.04
N GLY A 168 -11.97 6.05 -13.69
CA GLY A 168 -10.60 6.13 -13.22
C GLY A 168 -10.37 5.44 -11.87
N TYR A 169 -9.11 5.43 -11.42
CA TYR A 169 -8.80 4.97 -10.06
C TYR A 169 -9.34 5.94 -9.02
N GLN A 170 -9.98 5.38 -7.99
CA GLN A 170 -10.43 6.11 -6.83
C GLN A 170 -10.04 5.35 -5.55
N PRO A 171 -9.79 6.08 -4.45
CA PRO A 171 -9.52 5.48 -3.15
C PRO A 171 -10.71 4.65 -2.67
N PHE A 172 -10.42 3.51 -2.05
CA PHE A 172 -11.39 2.58 -1.51
C PHE A 172 -10.85 1.89 -0.25
N PRO A 173 -11.65 1.73 0.82
CA PRO A 173 -11.18 1.10 2.05
C PRO A 173 -10.64 -0.32 1.85
N VAL A 174 -9.52 -0.62 2.50
CA VAL A 174 -8.94 -1.97 2.51
C VAL A 174 -9.81 -2.98 3.26
N GLY A 175 -9.50 -4.27 3.12
CA GLY A 175 -10.19 -5.37 3.81
C GLY A 175 -11.01 -6.26 2.87
N ALA A 176 -11.80 -7.17 3.45
CA ALA A 176 -12.64 -8.10 2.71
C ALA A 176 -13.99 -7.45 2.38
N HIS A 177 -14.36 -7.44 1.09
CA HIS A 177 -15.61 -6.86 0.61
C HIS A 177 -16.28 -7.73 -0.45
N ASP A 178 -17.60 -7.68 -0.51
CA ASP A 178 -18.37 -8.29 -1.59
C ASP A 178 -18.46 -7.32 -2.76
N VAL A 179 -18.07 -7.77 -3.95
CA VAL A 179 -18.10 -6.97 -5.18
C VAL A 179 -19.19 -7.51 -6.08
N SER A 180 -20.07 -6.64 -6.57
CA SER A 180 -21.14 -7.05 -7.48
C SER A 180 -21.29 -6.12 -8.67
N ALA A 181 -21.70 -6.70 -9.80
CA ALA A 181 -22.22 -6.00 -10.95
C ALA A 181 -23.75 -6.12 -10.91
N THR A 182 -24.44 -5.00 -11.00
CA THR A 182 -25.89 -4.87 -10.92
C THR A 182 -26.42 -4.11 -12.14
N ASN A 183 -27.71 -4.25 -12.44
CA ASN A 183 -28.41 -3.33 -13.34
C ASN A 183 -28.90 -2.09 -12.57
N LEU A 184 -29.63 -1.19 -13.25
CA LEU A 184 -30.16 0.03 -12.63
C LEU A 184 -31.24 -0.22 -11.57
N GLU A 185 -31.89 -1.38 -11.63
CA GLU A 185 -32.89 -1.86 -10.66
C GLU A 185 -32.26 -2.61 -9.47
N ASP A 186 -30.93 -2.58 -9.35
CA ASP A 186 -30.16 -3.27 -8.31
C ASP A 186 -30.28 -4.81 -8.33
N LEU A 187 -30.71 -5.39 -9.45
CA LEU A 187 -30.63 -6.84 -9.66
C LEU A 187 -29.17 -7.24 -9.82
N VAL A 188 -28.71 -8.15 -8.97
CA VAL A 188 -27.34 -8.71 -9.03
C VAL A 188 -27.21 -9.58 -10.28
N LEU A 189 -26.34 -9.15 -11.19
CA LEU A 189 -26.01 -9.86 -12.42
C LEU A 189 -24.86 -10.85 -12.20
N SER A 190 -23.88 -10.45 -11.39
CA SER A 190 -22.78 -11.29 -10.91
C SER A 190 -22.17 -10.70 -9.65
N ASN A 191 -21.56 -11.56 -8.83
CA ASN A 191 -20.91 -11.18 -7.60
C ASN A 191 -19.65 -12.03 -7.33
N GLU A 192 -18.68 -11.40 -6.67
CA GLU A 192 -17.50 -12.01 -6.06
C GLU A 192 -17.57 -11.72 -4.56
N ILE A 193 -17.49 -12.77 -3.72
CA ILE A 193 -17.75 -12.66 -2.28
C ILE A 193 -16.43 -12.63 -1.52
N GLY A 194 -16.29 -11.68 -0.59
CA GLY A 194 -15.17 -11.60 0.34
C GLY A 194 -13.81 -11.36 -0.30
N TYR A 195 -13.75 -10.62 -1.42
CA TYR A 195 -12.50 -10.25 -2.04
C TYR A 195 -11.71 -9.31 -1.13
N VAL A 196 -10.42 -9.58 -0.92
CA VAL A 196 -9.57 -8.80 -0.01
C VAL A 196 -8.81 -7.73 -0.79
N PHE A 197 -9.14 -6.47 -0.55
CA PHE A 197 -8.38 -5.32 -1.04
C PHE A 197 -7.26 -4.99 -0.05
N GLU A 198 -6.03 -4.93 -0.56
CA GLU A 198 -4.84 -4.64 0.22
C GLU A 198 -4.43 -3.18 0.07
N ALA A 199 -3.87 -2.63 1.15
CA ALA A 199 -3.35 -1.28 1.24
C ALA A 199 -2.40 -0.95 0.09
N GLY A 200 -2.60 0.22 -0.54
CA GLY A 200 -1.68 0.75 -1.55
C GLY A 200 -1.71 0.02 -2.90
N LYS A 201 -2.46 -1.08 -3.03
CA LYS A 201 -2.59 -1.80 -4.30
C LYS A 201 -3.62 -1.14 -5.21
N LYS A 202 -3.36 -1.25 -6.52
CA LYS A 202 -4.27 -0.83 -7.59
C LYS A 202 -5.04 -2.05 -8.10
N TYR A 203 -6.34 -1.90 -8.28
CA TYR A 203 -7.23 -2.97 -8.73
C TYR A 203 -8.10 -2.51 -9.91
N THR A 204 -8.28 -3.41 -10.87
CA THR A 204 -9.34 -3.31 -11.87
C THR A 204 -10.49 -4.23 -11.46
N VAL A 205 -11.66 -3.64 -11.27
CA VAL A 205 -12.93 -4.38 -11.16
C VAL A 205 -13.63 -4.29 -12.51
N ALA A 206 -13.76 -5.42 -13.19
CA ALA A 206 -14.36 -5.50 -14.52
C ALA A 206 -15.66 -6.31 -14.50
N ALA A 207 -16.65 -5.85 -15.26
CA ALA A 207 -17.79 -6.67 -15.66
C ALA A 207 -17.50 -7.24 -17.04
N MET A 208 -17.37 -8.56 -17.17
CA MET A 208 -16.98 -9.24 -18.40
C MET A 208 -18.08 -10.18 -18.88
N GLY A 209 -18.53 -10.04 -20.12
CA GLY A 209 -19.52 -10.94 -20.69
C GLY A 209 -19.95 -10.46 -22.06
N VAL A 210 -19.35 -11.01 -23.11
CA VAL A 210 -19.75 -10.70 -24.49
C VAL A 210 -20.61 -11.85 -25.01
N TYR A 211 -21.80 -11.55 -25.53
CA TYR A 211 -22.80 -12.49 -26.03
C TYR A 211 -23.39 -13.47 -25.02
N MET A 212 -23.12 -13.31 -23.72
CA MET A 212 -23.58 -14.26 -22.68
C MET A 212 -24.85 -13.83 -21.95
N GLY A 213 -25.40 -12.64 -22.24
CA GLY A 213 -26.63 -12.15 -21.62
C GLY A 213 -26.51 -11.73 -20.15
N HIS A 214 -25.42 -12.10 -19.47
CA HIS A 214 -25.09 -11.66 -18.11
C HIS A 214 -23.57 -11.43 -17.97
N PRO A 215 -23.13 -10.30 -17.37
CA PRO A 215 -21.73 -10.08 -17.00
C PRO A 215 -21.27 -11.06 -15.90
N ASN A 216 -19.98 -11.35 -15.88
CA ASN A 216 -19.27 -11.90 -14.73
C ASN A 216 -18.37 -10.82 -14.13
N VAL A 217 -18.38 -10.66 -12.81
CA VAL A 217 -17.42 -9.82 -12.09
C VAL A 217 -16.05 -10.50 -12.16
N TRP A 218 -15.04 -9.72 -12.52
CA TRP A 218 -13.66 -10.14 -12.52
C TRP A 218 -12.81 -9.06 -11.85
N ILE A 219 -11.97 -9.46 -10.90
CA ILE A 219 -11.12 -8.53 -10.15
C ILE A 219 -9.67 -8.94 -10.39
N ASN A 220 -8.83 -7.96 -10.72
CA ASN A 220 -7.41 -8.20 -10.93
C ASN A 220 -6.56 -7.09 -10.33
N VAL A 221 -5.45 -7.50 -9.72
CA VAL A 221 -4.42 -6.58 -9.23
C VAL A 221 -3.68 -6.03 -10.43
N ASP A 222 -3.66 -4.71 -10.55
CA ASP A 222 -2.96 -3.98 -11.61
C ASP A 222 -1.46 -3.91 -11.30
N SER A 223 -0.78 -5.04 -11.42
CA SER A 223 0.67 -5.15 -11.13
C SER A 223 1.58 -4.50 -12.18
N HIS A 224 1.02 -4.05 -13.32
CA HIS A 224 1.80 -3.54 -14.47
C HIS A 224 1.43 -2.11 -14.87
N VAL A 225 0.60 -1.41 -14.09
CA VAL A 225 0.11 -0.08 -14.50
C VAL A 225 1.16 1.03 -14.29
N ASP A 226 2.18 0.78 -13.49
CA ASP A 226 3.29 1.72 -13.29
C ASP A 226 4.41 1.59 -14.33
N GLU A 227 4.42 0.51 -15.12
CA GLU A 227 5.19 0.50 -16.36
C GLU A 227 4.39 1.31 -17.38
N ALA A 228 4.81 2.55 -17.63
CA ALA A 228 4.19 3.42 -18.62
C ALA A 228 4.30 2.78 -20.01
N ILE A 229 3.40 1.84 -20.33
CA ILE A 229 3.25 1.32 -21.67
C ILE A 229 2.65 2.47 -22.47
N PRO A 230 3.40 3.11 -23.39
CA PRO A 230 2.87 4.19 -24.19
C PRO A 230 1.61 3.68 -24.87
N ALA A 231 0.51 4.44 -24.73
CA ALA A 231 -0.81 4.04 -25.20
C ALA A 231 -0.75 3.66 -26.69
N ASP A 232 -0.69 2.35 -26.96
CA ASP A 232 -0.68 1.83 -28.31
C ASP A 232 -2.12 1.78 -28.81
N PHE A 233 -2.59 2.94 -29.27
CA PHE A 233 -3.91 3.11 -29.89
C PHE A 233 -4.09 2.23 -31.14
N SER A 234 -3.04 1.56 -31.64
CA SER A 234 -3.16 0.64 -32.77
C SER A 234 -3.82 -0.70 -32.41
N ARG A 235 -3.87 -1.08 -31.12
CA ARG A 235 -4.43 -2.38 -30.70
C ARG A 235 -5.96 -2.43 -30.64
N MET A 236 -6.64 -1.31 -30.40
CA MET A 236 -8.12 -1.29 -30.38
C MET A 236 -8.76 -0.98 -31.73
N THR A 237 -8.00 -0.47 -32.71
CA THR A 237 -8.47 -0.33 -34.09
C THR A 237 -8.10 -1.55 -34.94
N GLY A 238 -8.44 -2.75 -34.47
CA GLY A 238 -8.55 -3.94 -35.31
C GLY A 238 -9.74 -3.83 -36.27
N ARG A 239 -9.82 -2.72 -37.03
CA ARG A 239 -10.77 -2.55 -38.12
C ARG A 239 -10.33 -3.54 -39.17
N ALA A 240 -10.98 -4.70 -39.20
CA ALA A 240 -10.96 -5.64 -40.30
C ALA A 240 -11.39 -4.89 -41.57
N ARG A 241 -10.45 -4.18 -42.22
CA ARG A 241 -10.59 -3.77 -43.60
C ARG A 241 -10.57 -5.08 -44.39
N ARG A 242 -11.75 -5.67 -44.59
CA ARG A 242 -11.97 -6.60 -45.70
C ARG A 242 -11.52 -5.85 -46.95
N SER A 243 -10.32 -6.19 -47.41
CA SER A 243 -9.87 -5.82 -48.74
C SER A 243 -10.80 -6.54 -49.70
N CYS A 244 -11.82 -5.83 -50.19
CA CYS A 244 -12.53 -6.24 -51.39
C CYS A 244 -11.54 -6.10 -52.55
N ARG A 245 -10.70 -7.13 -52.76
CA ARG A 245 -10.08 -7.35 -54.07
C ARG A 245 -11.21 -7.64 -55.03
N SER A 246 -11.51 -6.64 -55.85
CA SER A 246 -12.37 -6.74 -57.02
C SER A 246 -11.77 -7.74 -58.01
N PRO A 247 -12.48 -8.81 -58.41
CA PRO A 247 -12.32 -9.38 -59.73
C PRO A 247 -13.43 -8.78 -60.61
N THR A 248 -12.99 -7.93 -61.53
CA THR A 248 -13.51 -7.79 -62.89
C THR A 248 -14.91 -8.37 -63.16
N THR A 249 -15.81 -7.48 -63.60
CA THR A 249 -17.03 -7.77 -64.40
C THR A 249 -18.16 -8.55 -63.72
N SER A 250 -19.19 -7.85 -63.24
CA SER A 250 -20.54 -7.94 -63.84
C SER A 250 -21.49 -6.92 -63.18
N ARG A 251 -22.42 -6.41 -63.99
CA ARG A 251 -23.44 -5.40 -63.63
C ARG A 251 -24.40 -5.95 -62.57
N CYS A 252 -24.79 -5.12 -61.61
CA CYS A 252 -26.08 -5.25 -60.92
C CYS A 252 -26.82 -3.91 -61.01
N MET A 253 -27.92 -3.92 -61.77
CA MET A 253 -28.90 -2.83 -61.85
C MET A 253 -29.64 -2.75 -60.52
N CYS A 254 -29.81 -1.53 -60.01
CA CYS A 254 -30.76 -1.22 -58.96
C CYS A 254 -32.18 -1.14 -59.56
N SER A 255 -33.16 -1.71 -58.86
CA SER A 255 -34.56 -1.31 -58.90
C SER A 255 -34.97 -0.90 -57.50
#